data_AF-A0A7J4LYA9-F1
#
_entry.id   AF-A0A7J4LYA9-F1
#
_cell.length_a   1.000
_cell.length_b   1.000
_cell.length_c   1.000
_cell.angle_alpha   90.00
_cell.angle_beta   90.00
_cell.angle_gamma   90.00
#
_symmetry.space_group_name_H-M   'P 1'
#
loop_
_entity.id
_entity.type
_entity.pdbx_description
1 polymer ?
#
loop_
_entity_poly.entity_id
_entity_poly.type
_entity_poly.pdbx_seq_one_letter_code
_entity_poly.pdbx_strand_id
1 'polypeptide(L)'
;SPVGAVNLSFYRYVDNELDSKEFLKVQVWNGVSWNQIAYWTNNAGDDDTWRLENIDITPYKNNNLKIRFISKESAAAEATEIDDVQITVK
;
A
#
# COMPACT_ATOMS: atom_id res chain seq x y z
N SER A 1 23.06 -1.52 -14.75
CA SER A 1 21.82 -1.56 -13.95
C SER A 1 20.81 -2.38 -14.71
N PRO A 2 20.01 -3.28 -14.09
CA PRO A 2 18.95 -3.94 -14.84
C PRO A 2 17.94 -2.85 -15.22
N VAL A 3 17.90 -2.53 -16.51
CA VAL A 3 16.93 -1.61 -17.13
C VAL A 3 15.60 -2.33 -17.06
N GLY A 4 14.65 -1.79 -16.31
CA GLY A 4 13.31 -2.37 -16.23
C GLY A 4 12.45 -1.65 -15.22
N ALA A 5 11.23 -1.35 -15.63
CA ALA A 5 10.23 -0.69 -14.79
C ALA A 5 9.80 -1.65 -13.68
N VAL A 6 9.64 -1.14 -12.46
CA VAL A 6 9.22 -1.93 -11.30
C VAL A 6 7.84 -1.47 -10.87
N ASN A 7 6.92 -2.43 -10.77
CA ASN A 7 5.54 -2.15 -10.46
C ASN A 7 5.08 -3.00 -9.28
N LEU A 8 4.30 -2.38 -8.39
CA LEU A 8 3.62 -3.02 -7.27
C LEU A 8 2.14 -3.11 -7.59
N SER A 9 1.57 -4.31 -7.51
CA SER A 9 0.14 -4.53 -7.53
C SER A 9 -0.32 -5.33 -6.32
N PHE A 10 -1.52 -5.05 -5.84
CA PHE A 10 -2.19 -5.77 -4.76
C PHE A 10 -3.67 -5.42 -4.77
N TYR A 11 -4.49 -6.32 -4.24
CA TYR A 11 -5.85 -5.98 -3.84
C TYR A 11 -5.84 -5.41 -2.43
N ARG A 12 -6.68 -4.40 -2.19
CA ARG A 12 -7.01 -3.92 -0.84
C ARG A 12 -8.51 -3.95 -0.62
N TYR A 13 -8.91 -4.16 0.63
CA TYR A 13 -10.22 -3.81 1.15
C TYR A 13 -9.99 -2.90 2.36
N VAL A 14 -10.78 -1.83 2.45
CA VAL A 14 -10.71 -0.87 3.55
C VAL A 14 -12.13 -0.63 3.99
N ASP A 15 -12.43 -1.03 5.23
CA ASP A 15 -13.74 -0.88 5.83
C ASP A 15 -14.17 0.59 5.84
N ASN A 16 -15.42 0.88 5.45
CA ASN A 16 -15.96 2.25 5.46
C ASN A 16 -16.19 2.81 6.88
N GLU A 17 -16.05 1.96 7.90
CA GLU A 17 -16.22 2.34 9.31
C GLU A 17 -14.96 2.94 9.95
N LEU A 18 -13.84 3.07 9.21
CA LEU A 18 -12.61 3.68 9.74
C LEU A 18 -12.88 5.05 10.39
N ASP A 19 -12.30 5.27 11.56
CA ASP A 19 -12.41 6.51 12.31
C ASP A 19 -11.36 7.56 11.90
N SER A 20 -11.54 8.79 12.36
CA SER A 20 -10.55 9.85 12.13
C SER A 20 -9.18 9.45 12.71
N LYS A 21 -8.12 9.52 11.86
CA LYS A 21 -6.72 9.13 12.14
C LYS A 21 -6.44 7.62 12.06
N GLU A 22 -7.39 6.85 11.57
CA GLU A 22 -7.20 5.47 11.16
C GLU A 22 -6.85 5.39 9.69
N PHE A 23 -6.08 4.38 9.31
CA PHE A 23 -5.57 4.32 7.94
C PHE A 23 -5.04 2.97 7.56
N LEU A 24 -5.06 2.71 6.26
CA LEU A 24 -4.12 1.84 5.58
C LEU A 24 -3.12 2.70 4.80
N LYS A 25 -1.82 2.43 4.93
CA LYS A 25 -0.80 3.09 4.10
C LYS A 25 0.26 2.14 3.60
N VAL A 26 0.81 2.47 2.44
CA VAL A 26 1.89 1.72 1.81
C VAL A 26 3.15 2.57 1.74
N GLN A 27 4.27 1.96 2.12
CA GLN A 27 5.57 2.59 2.01
C GLN A 27 6.59 1.70 1.32
N VAL A 28 7.51 2.34 0.59
CA VAL A 28 8.62 1.69 -0.12
C VAL A 28 9.95 2.20 0.40
N TRP A 29 10.87 1.26 0.66
CA TRP A 29 12.25 1.58 1.02
C TRP A 29 13.04 1.94 -0.24
N ASN A 30 13.62 3.15 -0.27
CA ASN A 30 14.41 3.63 -1.42
C ASN A 30 15.92 3.37 -1.30
N GLY A 31 16.38 2.69 -0.26
CA GLY A 31 17.80 2.52 0.06
C GLY A 31 18.27 3.36 1.26
N VAL A 32 17.54 4.44 1.59
CA VAL A 32 17.91 5.42 2.63
C VAL A 32 16.78 5.68 3.62
N SER A 33 15.54 5.76 3.14
CA SER A 33 14.35 6.05 3.94
C SER A 33 13.12 5.31 3.41
N TRP A 34 12.10 5.21 4.28
CA TRP A 34 10.76 4.77 3.89
C TRP A 34 9.98 5.93 3.29
N ASN A 35 9.39 5.72 2.12
CA ASN A 35 8.61 6.72 1.39
C ASN A 35 7.16 6.25 1.31
N GLN A 36 6.21 7.09 1.71
CA GLN A 36 4.79 6.79 1.55
C GLN A 36 4.36 6.96 0.10
N ILE A 37 3.72 5.92 -0.45
CA ILE A 37 3.28 5.89 -1.85
C ILE A 37 1.76 5.79 -1.99
N ALA A 38 1.07 5.36 -0.94
CA ALA A 38 -0.39 5.31 -0.90
C ALA A 38 -0.89 5.47 0.55
N TYR A 39 -2.10 5.99 0.69
CA TYR A 39 -2.76 6.28 1.97
C TYR A 39 -4.27 6.30 1.78
N TRP A 40 -4.98 5.47 2.52
CA TRP A 40 -6.44 5.40 2.62
C TRP A 40 -6.84 5.58 4.09
N THR A 41 -7.94 6.28 4.32
CA THR A 41 -8.36 6.71 5.66
C THR A 41 -9.86 7.02 5.64
N ASN A 42 -10.43 7.37 6.79
CA ASN A 42 -11.81 7.81 6.92
C ASN A 42 -12.21 8.86 5.85
N ASN A 43 -13.31 8.58 5.15
CA ASN A 43 -13.85 9.35 4.02
C ASN A 43 -12.88 9.50 2.82
N ALA A 44 -11.91 8.61 2.67
CA ALA A 44 -10.91 8.62 1.60
C ALA A 44 -10.45 7.19 1.23
N GLY A 45 -11.31 6.48 0.51
CA GLY A 45 -11.03 5.17 -0.10
C GLY A 45 -11.35 3.97 0.78
N ASP A 46 -11.98 4.23 1.92
CA ASP A 46 -12.73 3.36 2.81
C ASP A 46 -14.14 3.12 2.25
N ASP A 47 -14.28 2.14 1.36
CA ASP A 47 -15.46 1.99 0.51
C ASP A 47 -16.03 0.58 0.45
N ASP A 48 -15.64 -0.29 1.38
CA ASP A 48 -16.10 -1.69 1.48
C ASP A 48 -15.97 -2.48 0.17
N THR A 49 -14.97 -2.14 -0.64
CA THR A 49 -14.80 -2.72 -1.96
C THR A 49 -13.37 -3.19 -2.14
N TRP A 50 -13.21 -4.41 -2.68
CA TRP A 50 -11.92 -4.86 -3.16
C TRP A 50 -11.45 -4.00 -4.35
N ARG A 51 -10.35 -3.28 -4.16
CA ARG A 51 -9.72 -2.41 -5.17
C ARG A 51 -8.37 -2.98 -5.59
N LEU A 52 -8.16 -3.13 -6.90
CA LEU A 52 -6.85 -3.43 -7.45
C LEU A 52 -6.02 -2.15 -7.51
N GLU A 53 -4.95 -2.10 -6.74
CA GLU A 53 -3.96 -1.03 -6.79
C GLU A 53 -2.81 -1.43 -7.73
N ASN A 54 -2.34 -0.47 -8.50
CA ASN A 54 -1.28 -0.68 -9.49
C ASN A 54 -0.37 0.55 -9.55
N ILE A 55 0.78 0.48 -8.88
CA ILE A 55 1.63 1.64 -8.58
C ILE A 55 3.03 1.44 -9.18
N ASP A 56 3.48 2.41 -9.98
CA ASP A 56 4.87 2.46 -10.43
C ASP A 56 5.80 2.81 -9.25
N ILE A 57 6.68 1.88 -8.91
CA ILE A 57 7.68 2.03 -7.84
C ILE A 57 9.11 2.03 -8.40
N THR A 58 9.28 2.19 -9.72
CA THR A 58 10.57 2.36 -10.38
C THR A 58 11.44 3.43 -9.71
N PRO A 59 10.93 4.59 -9.27
CA PRO A 59 11.74 5.61 -8.59
C PRO A 59 12.42 5.12 -7.29
N TYR A 60 11.91 4.05 -6.68
CA TYR A 60 12.42 3.51 -5.42
C TYR A 60 13.30 2.27 -5.59
N LYS A 61 13.53 1.82 -6.83
CA LYS A 61 14.29 0.60 -7.15
C LYS A 61 15.69 0.65 -6.52
N ASN A 62 16.01 -0.37 -5.73
CA ASN A 62 17.33 -0.57 -5.14
C ASN A 62 17.56 -2.06 -4.82
N ASN A 63 18.79 -2.44 -4.48
CA ASN A 63 19.16 -3.84 -4.20
C ASN A 63 18.47 -4.43 -2.95
N ASN A 64 17.88 -3.58 -2.11
CA ASN A 64 17.19 -3.96 -0.88
C ASN A 64 15.76 -3.41 -0.89
N LEU A 65 15.10 -3.46 -2.06
CA LEU A 65 13.72 -3.01 -2.21
C LEU A 65 12.84 -3.74 -1.19
N LYS A 66 12.14 -2.96 -0.37
CA LYS A 66 11.18 -3.46 0.62
C LYS A 66 9.90 -2.65 0.53
N ILE A 67 8.80 -3.32 0.82
CA ILE A 67 7.48 -2.73 0.88
C ILE A 67 6.92 -3.05 2.26
N ARG A 68 6.18 -2.11 2.84
CA ARG A 68 5.39 -2.38 4.04
C ARG A 68 4.00 -1.78 3.90
N PHE A 69 3.04 -2.57 4.32
CA PHE A 69 1.68 -2.16 4.57
C PHE A 69 1.58 -1.86 6.06
N ILE A 70 1.01 -0.72 6.42
CA ILE A 70 0.84 -0.32 7.81
C ILE A 70 -0.62 0.07 7.97
N SER A 71 -1.29 -0.62 8.87
CA SER A 71 -2.63 -0.22 9.29
C SER A 71 -2.66 0.32 10.71
N LYS A 72 -3.70 1.07 11.01
CA LYS A 72 -4.07 1.50 12.34
C LYS A 72 -5.59 1.64 12.42
N GLU A 73 -6.18 0.74 13.17
CA GLU A 73 -7.59 0.69 13.57
C GLU A 73 -7.68 0.76 15.11
N SER A 74 -8.84 1.14 15.66
CA SER A 74 -9.05 1.27 17.11
C SER A 74 -10.18 0.39 17.65
N ALA A 75 -11.04 -0.13 16.77
CA ALA A 75 -12.04 -1.12 17.07
C ALA A 75 -11.74 -2.48 16.41
N ALA A 76 -12.31 -3.55 16.96
CA ALA A 76 -12.17 -4.90 16.39
C ALA A 76 -13.07 -5.15 15.16
N ALA A 77 -14.03 -4.25 14.91
CA ALA A 77 -14.90 -4.31 13.74
C ALA A 77 -14.25 -3.65 12.51
N GLU A 78 -13.42 -2.62 12.72
CA GLU A 78 -12.67 -1.94 11.67
C GLU A 78 -11.56 -2.84 11.15
N ALA A 79 -11.52 -3.03 9.83
CA ALA A 79 -10.52 -3.87 9.19
C ALA A 79 -9.92 -3.23 7.94
N THR A 80 -8.67 -3.61 7.69
CA THR A 80 -8.01 -3.41 6.40
C THR A 80 -7.38 -4.73 5.98
N GLU A 81 -7.63 -5.11 4.73
CA GLU A 81 -7.13 -6.36 4.17
C GLU A 81 -6.30 -6.09 2.92
N ILE A 82 -5.31 -6.96 2.72
CA ILE A 82 -4.41 -6.95 1.57
C ILE A 82 -4.36 -8.37 1.00
N ASP A 83 -4.51 -8.49 -0.31
CA ASP A 83 -4.41 -9.79 -1.01
C ASP A 83 -3.67 -9.67 -2.35
N ASP A 84 -3.27 -10.82 -2.92
CA ASP A 84 -2.57 -10.98 -4.20
C ASP A 84 -1.42 -9.99 -4.44
N VAL A 85 -0.56 -9.81 -3.42
CA VAL A 85 0.57 -8.90 -3.52
C VAL A 85 1.59 -9.40 -4.54
N GLN A 86 1.85 -8.60 -5.57
CA GLN A 86 2.81 -8.90 -6.61
C GLN A 86 3.75 -7.71 -6.88
N ILE A 87 5.03 -8.02 -7.06
CA ILE A 87 6.01 -7.09 -7.61
C ILE A 87 6.43 -7.63 -8.97
N THR A 88 6.35 -6.81 -10.02
CA THR A 88 6.80 -7.17 -11.36
C THR A 88 7.94 -6.26 -11.81
N VAL A 89 8.88 -6.83 -12.54
CA VAL A 89 9.90 -6.09 -13.29
C VAL A 89 9.62 -6.31 -14.77
N LYS A 90 9.41 -5.23 -15.51
CA LYS A 90 9.16 -5.25 -16.95
C LYS A 90 10.38 -4.76 -17.72
#